data_AF-A0A369VCG2-F1
#
_entry.id   AF-A0A369VCG2-F1
#
_cell.length_a   1.000
_cell.length_b   1.000
_cell.length_c   1.000
_cell.angle_alpha   90.00
_cell.angle_beta   90.00
_cell.angle_gamma   90.00
#
_symmetry.space_group_name_H-M   'P 1'
#
loop_
_entity.id
_entity.type
_entity.pdbx_description
1 polymer ?
#
loop_
_entity_poly.entity_id
_entity_poly.type
_entity_poly.pdbx_seq_one_letter_code
_entity_poly.pdbx_strand_id
1 'polypeptide(L)'
;MTVYIDPPTWPGHGRLWSHLVSDVSYAELHAFAAALGVPRRAFERDHYDVPAQRYADAVSAGALEVSSREVVRLLHGAGLRHRKGTGPVPGAGAQPRSS
;
A
#
# COMPACT_ATOMS: atom_id res chain seq x y z
N MET A 1 -5.37 14.49 9.73
CA MET A 1 -4.70 13.23 10.07
C MET A 1 -5.70 12.16 9.71
N THR A 2 -5.45 11.51 8.59
CA THR A 2 -6.50 10.84 7.82
C THR A 2 -5.96 9.54 7.26
N VAL A 3 -6.65 8.45 7.59
CA VAL A 3 -6.41 7.16 6.98
C VAL A 3 -7.39 7.01 5.83
N TYR A 4 -6.89 6.55 4.68
CA TYR A 4 -7.66 6.38 3.46
C TYR A 4 -7.70 4.92 3.05
N ILE A 5 -8.82 4.47 2.51
CA ILE A 5 -9.02 3.11 2.00
C ILE A 5 -9.66 3.14 0.62
N ASP A 6 -9.26 2.25 -0.29
CA ASP A 6 -9.98 2.06 -1.56
C ASP A 6 -11.00 0.91 -1.50
N PRO A 7 -12.03 0.92 -2.36
CA PRO A 7 -12.96 -0.20 -2.45
C PRO A 7 -12.22 -1.50 -2.80
N PRO A 8 -12.67 -2.66 -2.27
CA PRO A 8 -11.96 -3.92 -2.44
C PRO A 8 -12.12 -4.45 -3.86
N THR A 9 -11.29 -3.95 -4.78
CA THR A 9 -11.37 -4.22 -6.22
C THR A 9 -10.16 -4.99 -6.73
N TRP A 10 -9.14 -5.16 -5.89
CA TRP A 10 -7.90 -5.83 -6.27
C TRP A 10 -7.98 -7.35 -6.02
N PRO A 11 -7.92 -8.19 -7.07
CA PRO A 11 -7.97 -9.63 -6.90
C PRO A 11 -6.61 -10.19 -6.45
N GLY A 12 -6.61 -11.09 -5.47
CA GLY A 12 -5.41 -11.80 -5.02
C GLY A 12 -5.76 -12.94 -4.08
N HIS A 13 -5.07 -14.09 -4.17
CA HIS A 13 -5.28 -15.24 -3.29
C HIS A 13 -6.77 -15.66 -3.12
N GLY A 14 -7.54 -15.62 -4.22
CA GLY A 14 -8.96 -16.00 -4.22
C GLY A 14 -9.90 -15.03 -3.49
N ARG A 15 -9.46 -13.81 -3.20
CA ARG A 15 -10.26 -12.77 -2.56
C ARG A 15 -10.00 -11.38 -3.14
N LEU A 16 -10.85 -10.44 -2.78
CA LEU A 16 -10.69 -9.03 -3.10
C LEU A 16 -9.99 -8.28 -1.95
N TRP A 17 -9.20 -7.29 -2.30
CA TRP A 17 -8.36 -6.52 -1.38
C TRP A 17 -8.54 -5.02 -1.61
N SER A 18 -8.42 -4.30 -0.52
CA SER A 18 -8.30 -2.85 -0.42
C SER A 18 -6.89 -2.47 0.02
N HIS A 19 -6.47 -1.26 -0.29
CA HIS A 19 -5.24 -0.63 0.16
C HIS A 19 -5.57 0.47 1.15
N LEU A 20 -4.94 0.38 2.32
CA LEU A 20 -5.08 1.35 3.40
C LEU A 20 -3.80 2.18 3.53
N VAL A 21 -3.91 3.50 3.48
CA VAL A 21 -2.78 4.44 3.51
C VAL A 21 -3.00 5.60 4.46
N SER A 22 -1.92 6.31 4.76
CA SER A 22 -1.91 7.60 5.44
C SER A 22 -1.25 8.64 4.54
N ASP A 23 -1.65 9.90 4.65
CA ASP A 23 -1.01 11.05 4.02
C ASP A 23 -0.04 11.81 4.95
N VAL A 24 0.15 11.36 6.20
CA VAL A 24 1.03 12.00 7.19
C VAL A 24 2.19 11.09 7.61
N SER A 25 1.94 9.85 8.04
CA SER A 25 3.00 8.96 8.52
C SER A 25 2.61 7.48 8.56
N TYR A 26 3.61 6.60 8.52
CA TYR A 26 3.38 5.17 8.78
C TYR A 26 3.06 4.85 10.24
N ALA A 27 3.48 5.69 11.19
CA ALA A 27 3.22 5.46 12.61
C ALA A 27 1.72 5.43 12.89
N GLU A 28 0.97 6.37 12.33
CA GLU A 28 -0.49 6.38 12.46
C GLU A 28 -1.16 5.25 11.69
N LEU A 29 -0.64 4.93 10.51
CA LEU A 29 -1.18 3.85 9.68
C LEU A 29 -1.02 2.52 10.43
N HIS A 30 0.11 2.30 11.08
CA HIS A 30 0.33 1.13 11.94
C HIS A 30 -0.60 1.11 13.15
N ALA A 31 -0.84 2.25 13.80
CA ALA A 31 -1.74 2.34 14.94
C ALA A 31 -3.18 2.03 14.54
N PHE A 32 -3.65 2.60 13.43
CA PHE A 32 -4.98 2.36 12.90
C PHE A 32 -5.18 0.89 12.48
N ALA A 33 -4.22 0.33 11.73
CA ALA A 33 -4.26 -1.08 11.32
C ALA A 33 -4.25 -2.03 12.54
N ALA A 34 -3.48 -1.71 13.58
CA ALA A 34 -3.48 -2.49 14.82
C ALA A 34 -4.83 -2.43 15.55
N ALA A 35 -5.48 -1.26 15.61
CA ALA A 35 -6.82 -1.10 16.19
C ALA A 35 -7.89 -1.90 15.42
N LEU A 36 -7.75 -2.03 14.10
CA LEU A 36 -8.58 -2.90 13.27
C LEU A 36 -8.25 -4.40 13.43
N GLY A 37 -7.16 -4.76 14.10
CA GLY A 37 -6.68 -6.16 14.16
C GLY A 37 -6.06 -6.66 12.85
N VAL A 38 -5.62 -5.75 11.96
CA VAL A 38 -4.86 -6.09 10.76
C VAL A 38 -3.41 -6.36 11.18
N PRO A 39 -2.85 -7.54 10.87
CA PRO A 39 -1.53 -7.91 11.35
C PRO A 39 -0.43 -7.10 10.66
N ARG A 40 0.66 -6.79 11.37
CA ARG A 40 1.80 -5.99 10.83
C ARG A 40 2.38 -6.56 9.53
N ARG A 41 2.32 -7.88 9.33
CA ARG A 41 2.79 -8.55 8.09
C ARG A 41 1.99 -8.21 6.83
N ALA A 42 0.81 -7.61 6.97
CA ALA A 42 0.01 -7.13 5.83
C ALA A 42 0.47 -5.74 5.33
N PHE A 43 1.51 -5.16 5.97
CA PHE A 43 2.10 -3.90 5.53
C PHE A 43 3.08 -4.14 4.38
N GLU A 44 2.80 -3.52 3.24
CA GLU A 44 3.58 -3.62 2.00
C GLU A 44 4.33 -2.31 1.70
N ARG A 45 5.27 -1.97 2.59
CA ARG A 45 6.22 -0.83 2.51
C ARG A 45 5.60 0.55 2.70
N ASP A 46 4.42 0.80 2.15
CA ASP A 46 3.74 2.10 2.26
C ASP A 46 2.22 2.03 2.48
N HIS A 47 1.63 0.84 2.43
CA HIS A 47 0.21 0.61 2.64
C HIS A 47 -0.03 -0.71 3.36
N TYR A 48 -1.25 -0.92 3.85
CA TYR A 48 -1.72 -2.24 4.27
C TYR A 48 -2.67 -2.83 3.23
N ASP A 49 -2.51 -4.11 2.95
CA ASP A 49 -3.50 -4.92 2.23
C ASP A 49 -4.60 -5.38 3.19
N VAL A 50 -5.82 -4.92 2.94
CA VAL A 50 -7.01 -5.19 3.76
C VAL A 50 -7.96 -6.10 2.98
N PRO A 51 -8.33 -7.29 3.49
CA PRO A 51 -9.27 -8.16 2.80
C PRO A 51 -10.66 -7.52 2.78
N ALA A 52 -11.43 -7.76 1.71
CA ALA A 52 -12.77 -7.17 1.50
C ALA A 52 -13.71 -7.25 2.72
N GLN A 53 -13.62 -8.34 3.51
CA GLN A 53 -14.44 -8.55 4.70
C GLN A 53 -14.18 -7.49 5.81
N ARG A 54 -13.01 -6.87 5.83
CA ARG A 54 -12.62 -5.83 6.81
C ARG A 54 -12.79 -4.41 6.28
N TYR A 55 -13.25 -4.27 5.03
CA TYR A 55 -13.45 -2.97 4.40
C TYR A 55 -14.42 -2.10 5.19
N ALA A 56 -15.60 -2.65 5.51
CA ALA A 56 -16.63 -1.96 6.27
C ALA A 56 -16.15 -1.58 7.68
N ASP A 57 -15.33 -2.43 8.31
CA ASP A 57 -14.74 -2.14 9.63
C ASP A 57 -13.78 -0.94 9.55
N ALA A 58 -12.97 -0.86 8.49
CA ALA A 58 -12.04 0.26 8.29
C ALA A 58 -12.79 1.58 8.08
N VAL A 59 -13.82 1.59 7.24
CA VAL A 59 -14.67 2.78 7.04
C VAL A 59 -15.38 3.16 8.35
N SER A 60 -15.92 2.19 9.07
CA SER A 60 -16.59 2.43 10.36
C SER A 60 -15.64 2.94 11.44
N ALA A 61 -14.36 2.57 11.38
CA ALA A 61 -13.31 3.08 12.26
C ALA A 61 -12.81 4.49 11.86
N GLY A 62 -13.35 5.08 10.78
CA GLY A 62 -13.05 6.43 10.34
C GLY A 62 -12.05 6.53 9.18
N ALA A 63 -11.72 5.43 8.50
CA ALA A 63 -10.99 5.52 7.24
C ALA A 63 -11.88 6.15 6.16
N LEU A 64 -11.33 7.11 5.40
CA LEU A 64 -12.05 7.73 4.30
C LEU A 64 -11.92 6.89 3.03
N GLU A 65 -13.07 6.51 2.46
CA GLU A 65 -13.11 5.85 1.16
C GLU A 65 -12.62 6.80 0.06
N VAL A 66 -11.66 6.35 -0.75
CA VAL A 66 -11.15 7.04 -1.94
C VAL A 66 -10.89 6.05 -3.06
N SER A 67 -10.72 6.51 -4.30
CA SER A 67 -10.34 5.58 -5.37
C SER A 67 -8.89 5.08 -5.21
N SER A 68 -8.56 3.90 -5.78
CA SER A 68 -7.17 3.42 -5.82
C SER A 68 -6.20 4.41 -6.48
N ARG A 69 -6.70 5.23 -7.43
CA ARG A 69 -5.89 6.29 -8.03
C ARG A 69 -5.55 7.38 -7.02
N GLU A 70 -6.51 7.74 -6.17
CA GLU A 70 -6.28 8.74 -5.12
C GLU A 70 -5.36 8.22 -4.02
N VAL A 71 -5.43 6.93 -3.66
CA VAL A 71 -4.44 6.29 -2.77
C VAL A 71 -3.02 6.56 -3.26
N VAL A 72 -2.76 6.31 -4.55
CA VAL A 72 -1.43 6.55 -5.15
C VAL A 72 -1.07 8.03 -5.15
N ARG A 73 -2.02 8.94 -5.43
CA ARG A 73 -1.78 10.39 -5.39
C ARG A 73 -1.45 10.88 -3.97
N LEU A 74 -2.15 10.40 -2.95
CA LEU A 74 -1.92 10.73 -1.54
C LEU A 74 -0.53 10.29 -1.11
N LEU A 75 -0.13 9.05 -1.41
CA LEU A 75 1.22 8.54 -1.13
C LEU A 75 2.31 9.39 -1.80
N HIS A 76 2.09 9.81 -3.05
CA HIS A 76 3.04 10.68 -3.74
C HIS A 76 3.10 12.09 -3.15
N GLY A 77 1.94 12.69 -2.84
CA GLY A 77 1.85 14.02 -2.23
C GLY A 77 2.47 14.07 -0.82
N ALA A 78 2.35 12.99 -0.06
CA ALA A 78 2.92 12.85 1.28
C ALA A 78 4.41 12.48 1.28
N GLY A 79 5.00 12.15 0.12
CA GLY A 79 6.37 11.61 0.06
C GLY A 79 6.51 10.20 0.67
N LEU A 80 5.39 9.49 0.87
CA LEU A 80 5.34 8.15 1.47
C LEU A 80 5.31 7.03 0.41
N ARG A 81 5.28 7.32 -0.89
CA ARG A 81 5.29 6.25 -1.90
C ARG A 81 6.63 5.49 -1.89
N HIS A 82 6.60 4.22 -1.49
CA HIS A 82 7.73 3.31 -1.55
C HIS A 82 7.47 2.16 -2.55
N ARG A 83 8.00 2.29 -3.76
CA ARG A 83 7.89 1.24 -4.79
C ARG A 83 8.75 0.03 -4.43
N LYS A 84 8.31 -1.17 -4.83
CA LYS A 84 9.18 -2.35 -4.89
C LYS A 84 10.16 -2.10 -6.05
N GLY A 85 11.45 -1.97 -5.74
CA GLY A 85 12.46 -1.71 -6.77
C GLY A 85 12.49 -2.86 -7.80
N THR A 86 12.54 -2.53 -9.08
CA THR A 86 13.23 -3.36 -10.05
C THR A 86 14.71 -3.28 -9.68
N GLY A 87 15.23 -4.30 -9.00
CA GLY A 87 16.68 -4.46 -8.87
C GLY A 87 17.33 -4.40 -10.26
N PRO A 88 18.62 -4.01 -10.35
CA PRO A 88 19.32 -4.03 -11.63
C PRO A 88 19.21 -5.43 -12.25
N VAL A 89 18.79 -5.51 -13.51
CA VAL A 89 18.87 -6.74 -14.29
C VAL A 89 20.35 -7.08 -14.41
N PRO A 90 20.86 -8.19 -13.83
CA PRO A 90 22.25 -8.57 -14.03
C PRO A 90 22.32 -9.20 -15.43
N GLY A 91 22.83 -8.47 -16.42
CA GLY A 91 23.04 -9.07 -17.74
C GLY A 91 22.97 -8.12 -18.94
N ALA A 92 23.84 -7.12 -18.99
CA ALA A 92 24.36 -6.62 -20.26
C ALA A 92 25.80 -6.18 -20.03
N GLY A 93 26.64 -7.14 -19.63
CA GLY A 93 28.08 -6.98 -19.67
C GLY A 93 28.49 -6.82 -21.14
N ALA A 94 28.63 -5.57 -21.57
CA ALA A 94 29.39 -5.24 -22.76
C ALA A 94 30.83 -5.68 -22.50
N GLN A 95 31.24 -6.80 -23.12
CA GLN A 95 32.66 -7.11 -23.26
C GLN A 95 33.25 -6.08 -24.24
N PRO A 96 34.30 -5.33 -23.85
CA PRO A 96 35.05 -4.56 -24.82
C PRO A 96 35.84 -5.55 -25.69
N ARG A 97 35.64 -5.49 -27.00
CA ARG A 97 36.52 -6.20 -27.94
C ARG A 97 37.83 -5.42 -27.97
N SER A 98 38.87 -5.97 -27.35
CA SER A 98 40.23 -5.52 -27.55
C SER A 98 40.77 -6.10 -28.86
N SER A 99 41.31 -5.19 -29.69
CA SER A 99 42.27 -5.32 -30.79
C SER A 99 42.11 -6.44 -31.81
#